data_AF-A0AAU6C255-F1
#
_entry.id   AF-A0AAU6C255-F1
#
_cell.length_a   1.000
_cell.length_b   1.000
_cell.length_c   1.000
_cell.angle_alpha   90.00
_cell.angle_beta   90.00
_cell.angle_gamma   90.00
#
_symmetry.space_group_name_H-M   'P 1'
#
loop_
_entity.id
_entity.type
_entity.pdbx_description
1 polymer ?
#
loop_
_entity_poly.entity_id
_entity_poly.type
_entity_poly.pdbx_seq_one_letter_code
_entity_poly.pdbx_strand_id
1 'polypeptide(L)'
;MTFQAHTGNVGDYVLFSQTVTCPTGTYAFGGGYFVDSSGSPTPAGYNMQADAPTADQTGWSFATFARSGADTMVVTTQCAPQPAPTLVSTPYPVNGSAGGYGNCPAGHVPLSGGASLDPPVLNSTLVYTEVVRNTAPYLSGWYASASTNYPGVVLRVVSQCL
;
A
#
# COMPACT_ATOMS: atom_id res chain seq x y z
N MET A 1 -15.54 -9.31 13.04
CA MET A 1 -15.96 -8.23 12.12
C MET A 1 -16.04 -8.84 10.74
N THR A 2 -17.16 -8.69 10.04
CA THR A 2 -17.44 -9.41 8.78
C THR A 2 -16.92 -8.61 7.59
N PHE A 3 -16.14 -9.26 6.73
CA PHE A 3 -15.42 -8.65 5.61
C PHE A 3 -16.36 -8.32 4.45
N GLN A 4 -16.30 -7.08 3.93
CA GLN A 4 -16.97 -6.75 2.67
C GLN A 4 -16.07 -7.16 1.50
N ALA A 5 -16.52 -8.18 0.76
CA ALA A 5 -15.98 -8.55 -0.54
C ALA A 5 -16.33 -7.46 -1.56
N HIS A 6 -15.33 -6.86 -2.20
CA HIS A 6 -15.58 -6.12 -3.45
C HIS A 6 -15.63 -7.15 -4.58
N THR A 7 -16.79 -7.26 -5.21
CA THR A 7 -17.12 -8.27 -6.23
C THR A 7 -16.29 -8.08 -7.50
N GLY A 8 -15.18 -8.79 -7.57
CA GLY A 8 -14.53 -9.22 -8.80
C GLY A 8 -14.22 -10.70 -8.66
N ASN A 9 -15.12 -11.57 -9.13
CA ASN A 9 -14.93 -13.02 -9.06
C ASN A 9 -14.22 -13.52 -10.32
N VAL A 10 -13.03 -14.11 -10.17
CA VAL A 10 -12.43 -14.97 -11.20
C VAL A 10 -11.79 -16.17 -10.48
N GLY A 11 -12.55 -17.27 -10.33
CA GLY A 11 -12.22 -18.40 -9.46
C GLY A 11 -12.62 -18.17 -8.00
N ASP A 12 -11.88 -18.76 -7.05
CA ASP A 12 -12.12 -18.64 -5.59
C ASP A 12 -11.45 -17.41 -4.93
N TYR A 13 -10.79 -16.55 -5.71
CA TYR A 13 -10.08 -15.36 -5.20
C TYR A 13 -10.96 -14.11 -5.23
N VAL A 14 -10.96 -13.37 -4.12
CA VAL A 14 -11.76 -12.16 -3.90
C VAL A 14 -10.84 -11.02 -3.45
N LEU A 15 -11.12 -9.79 -3.88
CA LEU A 15 -10.43 -8.60 -3.38
C LEU A 15 -10.95 -8.28 -1.97
N PHE A 16 -10.06 -8.41 -0.99
CA PHE A 16 -10.28 -7.90 0.37
C PHE A 16 -9.61 -6.54 0.48
N SER A 17 -10.32 -5.59 1.06
CA SER A 17 -9.80 -4.26 1.34
C SER A 17 -10.30 -3.78 2.69
N GLN A 18 -9.43 -3.14 3.46
CA GLN A 18 -9.80 -2.52 4.71
C GLN A 18 -8.94 -1.28 4.96
N THR A 19 -9.57 -0.29 5.57
CA THR A 19 -8.91 0.90 6.08
C THR A 19 -9.04 0.91 7.60
N VAL A 20 -7.92 1.16 8.28
CA VAL A 20 -7.92 1.50 9.70
C VAL A 20 -7.71 3.00 9.83
N THR A 21 -8.48 3.65 10.69
CA THR A 21 -8.43 5.10 10.88
C THR A 21 -7.76 5.43 12.21
N CYS A 22 -6.93 6.46 12.20
CA CYS A 22 -6.32 7.02 13.38
C CYS A 22 -7.30 7.94 14.14
N PRO A 23 -7.10 8.13 15.46
CA PRO A 23 -7.87 9.09 16.23
C PRO A 23 -7.78 10.51 15.64
N THR A 24 -8.82 11.32 15.85
CA THR A 24 -8.85 12.73 15.43
C THR A 24 -7.60 13.49 15.87
N GLY A 25 -6.98 14.24 14.95
CA GLY A 25 -5.78 15.02 15.21
C GLY A 25 -4.47 14.23 15.09
N THR A 26 -4.52 12.99 14.63
CA THR A 26 -3.35 12.16 14.37
C THR A 26 -3.34 11.65 12.93
N TYR A 27 -2.15 11.34 12.42
CA TYR A 27 -1.93 10.81 11.09
C TYR A 27 -1.46 9.37 11.16
N ALA A 28 -1.77 8.59 10.12
CA ALA A 28 -1.44 7.18 10.00
C ALA A 28 -0.02 6.97 9.45
N PHE A 29 0.69 6.03 10.08
CA PHE A 29 2.03 5.58 9.77
C PHE A 29 2.07 4.05 9.87
N GLY A 30 1.85 3.34 8.77
CA GLY A 30 2.25 1.94 8.64
C GLY A 30 1.14 0.90 8.48
N GLY A 31 1.63 -0.30 8.16
CA GLY A 31 1.06 -1.25 7.20
C GLY A 31 0.11 -2.33 7.69
N GLY A 32 -0.54 -2.99 6.72
CA GLY A 32 -1.35 -4.19 6.90
C GLY A 32 -0.67 -5.47 6.41
N TYR A 33 -1.18 -6.63 6.82
CA TYR A 33 -0.71 -7.93 6.38
C TYR A 33 -1.85 -8.96 6.41
N PHE A 34 -1.57 -10.14 5.88
CA PHE A 34 -2.52 -11.24 5.81
C PHE A 34 -1.93 -12.44 6.55
N VAL A 35 -2.74 -13.13 7.34
CA VAL A 35 -2.34 -14.34 8.08
C VAL A 35 -3.21 -15.53 7.73
N ASP A 36 -2.63 -16.72 7.76
CA ASP A 36 -3.37 -17.98 7.66
C ASP A 36 -4.08 -18.34 8.98
N SER A 37 -4.75 -19.49 9.00
CA SER A 37 -5.46 -19.98 10.19
C SER A 37 -4.55 -20.30 11.39
N SER A 38 -3.24 -20.44 11.18
CA SER A 38 -2.24 -20.59 12.25
C SER A 38 -1.74 -19.25 12.79
N GLY A 39 -2.17 -18.13 12.19
CA GLY A 39 -1.66 -16.79 12.49
C GLY A 39 -0.32 -16.48 11.81
N SER A 40 0.14 -17.33 10.90
CA SER A 40 1.38 -17.12 10.16
C SER A 40 1.15 -16.21 8.96
N PRO A 41 2.06 -15.28 8.63
CA PRO A 41 1.95 -14.47 7.42
C PRO A 41 1.78 -15.35 6.18
N THR A 42 0.71 -15.14 5.41
CA THR A 42 0.42 -15.98 4.24
C THR A 42 1.14 -15.49 2.99
N PRO A 43 1.67 -16.41 2.15
CA PRO A 43 2.05 -16.14 0.78
C PRO A 43 0.95 -15.48 -0.06
N ALA A 44 -0.33 -15.61 0.29
CA ALA A 44 -1.40 -14.89 -0.43
C ALA A 44 -1.24 -13.35 -0.33
N GLY A 45 -0.46 -12.86 0.64
CA GLY A 45 0.04 -11.49 0.68
C GLY A 45 0.91 -11.10 -0.53
N TYR A 46 1.33 -12.05 -1.37
CA TYR A 46 2.01 -11.77 -2.63
C TYR A 46 1.10 -11.05 -3.63
N ASN A 47 -0.23 -11.15 -3.57
CA ASN A 47 -1.11 -10.36 -4.47
C ASN A 47 -1.57 -9.04 -3.84
N MET A 48 -0.74 -8.42 -3.00
CA MET A 48 -1.01 -7.11 -2.42
C MET A 48 -1.27 -6.09 -3.54
N GLN A 49 -2.40 -5.39 -3.41
CA GLN A 49 -2.88 -4.38 -4.34
C GLN A 49 -2.72 -2.97 -3.78
N ALA A 50 -2.77 -2.83 -2.45
CA ALA A 50 -2.52 -1.57 -1.77
C ALA A 50 -1.98 -1.82 -0.36
N ASP A 51 -1.02 -1.00 0.04
CA ASP A 51 -0.57 -0.84 1.42
C ASP A 51 -0.03 0.59 1.52
N ALA A 52 -0.91 1.53 1.84
CA ALA A 52 -0.64 2.97 1.72
C ALA A 52 -1.53 3.80 2.65
N PRO A 53 -1.10 5.03 3.01
CA PRO A 53 -1.96 5.97 3.71
C PRO A 53 -3.14 6.42 2.84
N THR A 54 -4.25 6.78 3.48
CA THR A 54 -5.38 7.43 2.81
C THR A 54 -4.99 8.82 2.30
N ALA A 55 -5.79 9.36 1.37
CA ALA A 55 -5.51 10.67 0.77
C ALA A 55 -5.49 11.83 1.80
N ASP A 56 -6.30 11.72 2.85
CA ASP A 56 -6.32 12.66 3.99
C ASP A 56 -5.29 12.31 5.08
N GLN A 57 -4.55 11.21 4.90
CA GLN A 57 -3.49 10.70 5.77
C GLN A 57 -3.95 10.30 7.18
N THR A 58 -5.26 10.29 7.44
CA THR A 58 -5.81 9.93 8.76
C THR A 58 -6.04 8.43 8.90
N GLY A 59 -5.85 7.65 7.84
CA GLY A 59 -6.00 6.21 7.87
C GLY A 59 -4.95 5.51 7.03
N TRP A 60 -4.92 4.20 7.20
CA TRP A 60 -4.09 3.30 6.42
C TRP A 60 -4.95 2.27 5.71
N SER A 61 -4.78 2.16 4.39
CA SER A 61 -5.52 1.24 3.54
C SER A 61 -4.65 0.08 3.11
N PHE A 62 -5.18 -1.13 3.27
CA PHE A 62 -4.58 -2.36 2.80
C PHE A 62 -5.57 -3.11 1.91
N ALA A 63 -5.11 -3.63 0.78
CA ALA A 63 -5.92 -4.45 -0.11
C ALA A 63 -5.09 -5.59 -0.73
N THR A 64 -5.71 -6.77 -0.85
CA THR A 64 -5.08 -7.94 -1.48
C THR A 64 -6.14 -8.88 -2.06
N PHE A 65 -5.77 -9.66 -3.08
CA PHE A 65 -6.58 -10.80 -3.53
C PHE A 65 -6.25 -12.05 -2.70
N ALA A 66 -7.25 -12.62 -2.03
CA ALA A 66 -7.11 -13.84 -1.25
C ALA A 66 -8.24 -14.84 -1.52
N ARG A 67 -8.03 -16.12 -1.20
CA ARG A 67 -9.07 -17.15 -1.31
C ARG A 67 -10.13 -16.93 -0.24
N SER A 68 -11.39 -16.99 -0.63
CA SER A 68 -12.50 -16.82 0.31
C SER A 68 -12.47 -17.90 1.40
N GLY A 69 -12.56 -17.48 2.67
CA GLY A 69 -12.78 -18.38 3.82
C GLY A 69 -11.56 -19.12 4.38
N ALA A 70 -10.34 -18.87 3.88
CA ALA A 70 -9.12 -19.56 4.32
C ALA A 70 -8.22 -18.73 5.26
N ASP A 71 -8.12 -17.43 4.99
CA ASP A 71 -7.11 -16.55 5.58
C ASP A 71 -7.77 -15.30 6.19
N THR A 72 -7.09 -14.63 7.12
CA THR A 72 -7.55 -13.42 7.81
C THR A 72 -6.72 -12.20 7.44
N MET A 73 -7.37 -11.12 7.06
CA MET A 73 -6.74 -9.81 6.88
C MET A 73 -6.52 -9.13 8.24
N VAL A 74 -5.32 -8.62 8.47
CA VAL A 74 -4.97 -7.83 9.65
C VAL A 74 -4.43 -6.48 9.18
N VAL A 75 -5.20 -5.43 9.43
CA VAL A 75 -4.76 -4.06 9.15
C VAL A 75 -4.50 -3.34 10.46
N THR A 76 -3.28 -2.87 10.66
CA THR A 76 -2.90 -2.03 11.78
C THR A 76 -2.25 -0.75 11.26
N THR A 77 -2.18 0.26 12.10
CA THR A 77 -1.45 1.49 11.80
C THR A 77 -0.91 2.05 13.10
N GLN A 78 0.24 2.73 13.03
CA GLN A 78 0.66 3.61 14.11
C GLN A 78 0.08 5.00 13.86
N CYS A 79 -0.23 5.72 14.92
CA CYS A 79 -0.83 7.05 14.82
C CYS A 79 0.02 8.04 15.61
N ALA A 80 0.35 9.19 15.01
CA ALA A 80 1.10 10.23 15.71
C ALA A 80 0.54 11.63 15.44
N PRO A 81 0.57 12.53 16.45
CA PRO A 81 0.35 13.95 16.24
C PRO A 81 1.59 14.53 15.56
N GLN A 82 1.43 15.05 14.36
CA GLN A 82 2.50 15.68 13.58
C GLN A 82 1.90 16.90 12.85
N PRO A 83 2.71 17.86 12.38
CA PRO A 83 2.27 18.72 11.29
C PRO A 83 1.73 17.83 10.17
N ALA A 84 0.67 18.26 9.48
CA ALA A 84 0.13 17.49 8.36
C ALA A 84 1.27 17.16 7.40
N PRO A 85 1.64 15.86 7.22
CA PRO A 85 2.73 15.54 6.32
C PRO A 85 2.31 15.95 4.90
N THR A 86 3.28 16.30 4.05
CA THR A 86 3.00 16.47 2.64
C THR A 86 2.90 15.09 2.00
N LEU A 87 1.76 14.77 1.39
CA LEU A 87 1.59 13.55 0.64
C LEU A 87 2.08 13.74 -0.80
N VAL A 88 3.03 12.92 -1.23
CA VAL A 88 3.46 12.83 -2.63
C VAL A 88 2.96 11.52 -3.21
N SER A 89 2.31 11.57 -4.37
CA SER A 89 1.89 10.38 -5.13
C SER A 89 2.46 10.45 -6.54
N THR A 90 3.27 9.45 -6.90
CA THR A 90 3.94 9.38 -8.20
C THR A 90 3.45 8.15 -8.97
N PRO A 91 2.83 8.33 -10.16
CA PRO A 91 2.34 7.23 -10.95
C PRO A 91 3.43 6.63 -11.87
N TYR A 92 3.43 5.32 -11.99
CA TYR A 92 4.28 4.54 -12.89
C TYR A 92 3.42 3.55 -13.69
N PRO A 93 3.30 3.71 -15.02
CA PRO A 93 2.63 2.71 -15.85
C PRO A 93 3.33 1.35 -15.72
N VAL A 94 2.56 0.28 -15.49
CA VAL A 94 3.11 -1.07 -15.38
C VAL A 94 2.96 -1.82 -16.70
N ASN A 95 4.08 -2.24 -17.29
CA ASN A 95 4.12 -3.10 -18.46
C ASN A 95 5.07 -4.27 -18.19
N GLY A 96 4.52 -5.38 -17.67
CA GLY A 96 5.30 -6.49 -17.11
C GLY A 96 5.78 -6.18 -15.70
N SER A 97 6.65 -5.19 -15.55
CA SER A 97 7.15 -4.71 -14.25
C SER A 97 7.40 -3.21 -14.26
N ALA A 98 7.19 -2.55 -13.12
CA ALA A 98 7.57 -1.16 -12.92
C ALA A 98 8.07 -0.96 -11.49
N GLY A 99 8.97 -0.01 -11.31
CA GLY A 99 9.47 0.41 -10.01
C GLY A 99 9.82 1.89 -10.06
N GLY A 100 9.65 2.57 -8.93
CA GLY A 100 9.83 4.00 -8.88
C GLY A 100 9.77 4.57 -7.49
N TYR A 101 10.06 5.87 -7.42
CA TYR A 101 10.20 6.61 -6.18
C TYR A 101 9.09 7.66 -6.04
N GLY A 102 8.42 7.68 -4.90
CA GLY A 102 7.75 8.86 -4.40
C GLY A 102 8.79 9.72 -3.69
N ASN A 103 9.36 10.71 -4.38
CA ASN A 103 10.40 11.55 -3.77
C ASN A 103 9.77 12.66 -2.94
N CYS A 104 10.26 12.84 -1.72
CA CYS A 104 9.92 14.02 -0.94
C CYS A 104 10.52 15.28 -1.57
N PRO A 105 9.84 16.45 -1.45
CA PRO A 105 10.39 17.71 -1.90
C PRO A 105 11.74 18.02 -1.24
N ALA A 106 12.53 18.91 -1.84
CA ALA A 106 13.76 19.39 -1.21
C ALA A 106 13.52 19.85 0.24
N GLY A 107 14.44 19.48 1.12
CA GLY A 107 14.36 19.83 2.54
C GLY A 107 13.42 18.96 3.37
N HIS A 108 12.69 18.01 2.77
CA HIS A 108 11.81 17.10 3.48
C HIS A 108 12.42 15.68 3.60
N VAL A 109 12.03 14.96 4.65
CA VAL A 109 12.38 13.57 4.92
C VAL A 109 11.14 12.67 4.85
N PRO A 110 11.27 11.41 4.37
CA PRO A 110 10.17 10.46 4.40
C PRO A 110 9.92 9.97 5.82
N LEU A 111 8.69 10.17 6.30
CA LEU A 111 8.20 9.60 7.56
C LEU A 111 7.69 8.18 7.35
N SER A 112 6.91 8.00 6.30
CA SER A 112 6.24 6.76 5.92
C SER A 112 5.85 6.84 4.44
N GLY A 113 5.32 5.76 3.91
CA GLY A 113 4.88 5.70 2.53
C GLY A 113 4.37 4.32 2.21
N GLY A 114 3.92 4.16 0.99
CA GLY A 114 3.28 2.93 0.56
C GLY A 114 3.08 2.91 -0.93
N ALA A 115 2.29 1.95 -1.40
CA ALA A 115 1.95 1.88 -2.80
C ALA A 115 0.57 1.28 -3.04
N SER A 116 0.03 1.55 -4.23
CA SER A 116 -1.17 0.90 -4.72
C SER A 116 -1.12 0.65 -6.23
N LEU A 117 -1.88 -0.34 -6.68
CA LEU A 117 -2.14 -0.63 -8.08
C LEU A 117 -3.55 -0.16 -8.46
N ASP A 118 -3.63 0.58 -9.56
CA ASP A 118 -4.86 1.19 -10.05
C ASP A 118 -5.05 0.91 -11.55
N PRO A 119 -6.10 0.17 -11.97
CA PRO A 119 -7.03 -0.55 -11.10
C PRO A 119 -6.37 -1.78 -10.45
N PRO A 120 -6.92 -2.29 -9.33
CA PRO A 120 -6.48 -3.57 -8.77
C PRO A 120 -6.84 -4.70 -9.74
N VAL A 121 -5.89 -5.60 -10.01
CA VAL A 121 -6.08 -6.72 -10.93
C VAL A 121 -5.53 -8.01 -10.32
N LEU A 122 -6.20 -9.13 -10.57
CA LEU A 122 -5.74 -10.43 -10.07
C LEU A 122 -4.39 -10.79 -10.72
N ASN A 123 -3.49 -11.46 -9.98
CA ASN A 123 -2.13 -11.79 -10.42
C ASN A 123 -1.22 -10.58 -10.70
N SER A 124 -1.57 -9.39 -10.18
CA SER A 124 -0.57 -8.36 -9.95
C SER A 124 -0.06 -8.43 -8.52
N THR A 125 1.15 -7.92 -8.33
CA THR A 125 1.79 -7.90 -7.02
C THR A 125 2.53 -6.59 -6.83
N LEU A 126 2.38 -5.98 -5.66
CA LEU A 126 3.41 -5.11 -5.10
C LEU A 126 4.60 -6.00 -4.69
N VAL A 127 5.69 -5.88 -5.43
CA VAL A 127 6.88 -6.74 -5.31
C VAL A 127 7.77 -6.29 -4.15
N TYR A 128 7.87 -4.98 -3.95
CA TYR A 128 8.80 -4.41 -3.00
C TYR A 128 8.36 -3.01 -2.58
N THR A 129 8.59 -2.65 -1.32
CA THR A 129 8.20 -1.38 -0.73
C THR A 129 9.19 -1.04 0.39
N GLU A 130 9.86 0.11 0.32
CA GLU A 130 10.81 0.54 1.35
C GLU A 130 10.93 2.05 1.46
N VAL A 131 11.36 2.51 2.64
CA VAL A 131 11.82 3.88 2.83
C VAL A 131 13.20 4.05 2.21
N VAL A 132 13.40 5.14 1.46
CA VAL A 132 14.71 5.47 0.90
C VAL A 132 15.18 6.76 1.53
N ARG A 133 16.33 6.72 2.19
CA ARG A 133 16.98 7.91 2.78
C ARG A 133 18.32 8.10 2.09
N ASN A 134 18.38 9.06 1.18
CA ASN A 134 19.60 9.37 0.43
C ASN A 134 20.09 10.78 0.79
N THR A 135 21.41 10.92 0.95
CA THR A 135 22.09 12.19 1.24
C THR A 135 22.13 13.14 0.04
N ALA A 136 21.93 12.64 -1.18
CA ALA A 136 21.69 13.49 -2.33
C ALA A 136 20.31 14.16 -2.19
N PRO A 137 20.21 15.48 -2.41
CA PRO A 137 18.90 16.16 -2.40
C PRO A 137 17.99 15.47 -3.44
N TYR A 138 16.70 15.32 -3.12
CA TYR A 138 15.65 14.73 -3.97
C TYR A 138 15.56 13.19 -4.07
N LEU A 139 16.39 12.42 -3.36
CA LEU A 139 16.30 10.95 -3.37
C LEU A 139 15.84 10.35 -2.03
N SER A 140 15.33 11.20 -1.13
CA SER A 140 14.69 10.75 0.11
C SER A 140 13.18 10.65 -0.11
N GLY A 141 12.60 9.47 0.14
CA GLY A 141 11.23 9.18 -0.26
C GLY A 141 10.81 7.74 0.06
N TRP A 142 9.89 7.23 -0.73
CA TRP A 142 9.46 5.83 -0.70
C TRP A 142 9.72 5.19 -2.05
N TYR A 143 10.30 4.00 -2.06
CA TYR A 143 10.41 3.19 -3.27
C TYR A 143 9.38 2.08 -3.22
N ALA A 144 8.72 1.85 -4.36
CA ALA A 144 7.95 0.64 -4.53
C ALA A 144 8.08 0.10 -5.95
N SER A 145 7.83 -1.19 -6.09
CA SER A 145 7.76 -1.85 -7.38
C SER A 145 6.59 -2.82 -7.44
N ALA A 146 6.14 -3.08 -8.65
CA ALA A 146 5.04 -3.97 -8.94
C ALA A 146 5.28 -4.74 -10.24
N SER A 147 4.61 -5.87 -10.38
CA SER A 147 4.56 -6.60 -11.64
C SER A 147 3.14 -6.99 -12.00
N THR A 148 2.79 -6.80 -13.27
CA THR A 148 1.54 -7.25 -13.88
C THR A 148 1.66 -7.29 -15.40
N ASN A 149 0.98 -8.24 -16.02
CA ASN A 149 0.87 -8.34 -17.48
C ASN A 149 -0.42 -7.70 -18.01
N TYR A 150 -1.24 -7.09 -17.14
CA TYR A 150 -2.48 -6.44 -17.54
C TYR A 150 -2.20 -5.01 -18.03
N PRO A 151 -2.65 -4.64 -19.23
CA PRO A 151 -2.46 -3.30 -19.76
C PRO A 151 -3.29 -2.27 -18.97
N GLY A 152 -2.76 -1.05 -18.86
CA GLY A 152 -3.47 0.09 -18.25
C GLY A 152 -3.39 0.17 -16.72
N VAL A 153 -2.66 -0.74 -16.07
CA VAL A 153 -2.41 -0.68 -14.63
C VAL A 153 -1.32 0.34 -14.31
N VAL A 154 -1.55 1.14 -13.27
CA VAL A 154 -0.62 2.14 -12.76
C VAL A 154 -0.21 1.76 -11.34
N LEU A 155 1.09 1.69 -11.10
CA LEU A 155 1.67 1.69 -9.76
C LEU A 155 1.71 3.13 -9.25
N ARG A 156 1.03 3.42 -8.15
CA ARG A 156 1.12 4.68 -7.44
C ARG A 156 2.03 4.51 -6.24
N VAL A 157 3.18 5.17 -6.24
CA VAL A 157 4.09 5.20 -5.10
C VAL A 157 3.77 6.43 -4.27
N VAL A 158 3.54 6.23 -2.98
CA VAL A 158 3.07 7.26 -2.04
C VAL A 158 4.13 7.51 -0.97
N SER A 159 4.36 8.77 -0.62
CA SER A 159 5.28 9.17 0.44
C SER A 159 4.67 10.25 1.31
N GLN A 160 4.77 10.08 2.62
CA GLN A 160 4.43 11.08 3.62
C GLN A 160 5.72 11.78 4.04
N CYS A 161 5.81 13.07 3.71
CA CYS A 161 7.03 13.86 3.80
C CYS A 161 6.91 14.95 4.86
N LEU A 162 7.98 15.15 5.63
CA LEU A 162 8.09 16.19 6.66
C LEU A 162 9.31 17.07 6.43
#